data_AF-A0A1G0ZVN1-F1
#
_entry.id   AF-A0A1G0ZVN1-F1
#
_cell.length_a   1.000
_cell.length_b   1.000
_cell.length_c   1.000
_cell.angle_alpha   90.00
_cell.angle_beta   90.00
_cell.angle_gamma   90.00
#
_symmetry.space_group_name_H-M   'P 1'
#
loop_
_entity.id
_entity.type
_entity.pdbx_description
1 polymer ?
#
loop_
_entity_poly.entity_id
_entity_poly.type
_entity_poly.pdbx_seq_one_letter_code
_entity_poly.pdbx_strand_id
1 'polypeptide(L)'
;MDSLPEHKRRSGRRYGGRVIRLMLALAVVMGALCLAYHHRVSRSDEADVLDALGRYVLANSTEGRQALVGSVWWPPIPTVMVTMAHAVAGSAGRFGAAVLVGALMAGCLAWTMNRLVRRWVPGGLAAWLPVVALLVYRPFWEAAGGGGVATLTGAWLSLMAVWSAVRWSEHQSLRALVYLGLAGMGLVGTHPVLALWFLLILLWVGVDLRLRGTGHDQRQAVGLLLVLPVVYLAALWGLLNWLIMGDGWYALRAVWPAAVAGSLTVAGWTHVPGLTGGVCLGLVAVRHRIRSGLWLSFLVMATLGLHAILIARGMAWAGQAMTLSAAVLGLLALAYLCREDVGMPGWLKVGTGLVAVVSALASHVGTVDPAPSATVARRELVEQVARHVRGTHPCIKVFVAGYRGLPVVEAGDPGLFVPSLDFNLRAAGRAYPGHWLYLLAPPPNGRTGTESLYWKYPDLIRHGASGMVFDSEWEGWRLYRLSAVQAPEIMKP
;
A
#
# COMPACT_ATOMS: atom_id res chain seq x y z
N MET A 1 37.00 -20.38 1.76
CA MET A 1 35.78 -20.31 2.61
C MET A 1 35.33 -21.74 3.01
N ASP A 2 36.27 -22.68 3.10
CA ASP A 2 36.02 -24.15 3.05
C ASP A 2 36.28 -24.90 4.36
N SER A 3 36.50 -24.21 5.48
CA SER A 3 36.79 -24.84 6.77
C SER A 3 35.74 -24.56 7.85
N LEU A 4 34.46 -24.43 7.47
CA LEU A 4 33.40 -24.48 8.47
C LEU A 4 33.11 -25.96 8.81
N PRO A 5 33.23 -26.36 10.10
CA PRO A 5 33.11 -27.75 10.49
C PRO A 5 31.72 -28.32 10.13
N GLU A 6 31.67 -29.56 9.63
CA GLU A 6 30.46 -30.19 9.07
C GLU A 6 29.24 -30.15 10.00
N HIS A 7 29.45 -30.16 11.32
CA HIS A 7 28.37 -30.06 12.30
C HIS A 7 27.61 -28.72 12.21
N LYS A 8 28.29 -27.60 11.89
CA LYS A 8 27.64 -26.29 11.64
C LYS A 8 26.88 -26.27 10.32
N ARG A 9 27.32 -27.01 9.29
CA ARG A 9 26.58 -27.15 8.02
C ARG A 9 25.30 -27.96 8.19
N ARG A 10 25.33 -29.06 8.96
CA ARG A 10 24.14 -29.91 9.20
C ARG A 10 23.10 -29.24 10.11
N SER A 11 23.52 -28.46 11.11
CA SER A 11 22.58 -27.73 11.99
C SER A 11 21.82 -26.61 11.26
N GLY A 12 22.49 -25.92 10.33
CA GLY A 12 21.88 -24.86 9.50
C GLY A 12 20.73 -25.35 8.62
N ARG A 13 20.87 -26.51 7.97
CA ARG A 13 19.81 -27.09 7.11
C ARG A 13 18.56 -27.50 7.90
N ARG A 14 18.72 -28.10 9.09
CA ARG A 14 17.57 -28.49 9.94
C ARG A 14 16.83 -27.27 10.51
N TYR A 15 17.54 -26.18 10.79
CA TYR A 15 16.93 -24.94 11.27
C TYR A 15 16.07 -24.27 10.20
N GLY A 16 16.54 -24.19 8.95
CA GLY A 16 15.79 -23.57 7.84
C GLY A 16 14.40 -24.19 7.64
N GLY A 17 14.31 -25.53 7.61
CA GLY A 17 13.04 -26.23 7.38
C GLY A 17 12.01 -26.10 8.50
N ARG A 18 12.44 -25.91 9.76
CA ARG A 18 11.49 -25.63 10.87
C ARG A 18 10.95 -24.20 10.81
N VAL A 19 11.81 -23.25 10.45
CA VAL A 19 11.44 -21.84 10.34
C VAL A 19 10.38 -21.64 9.26
N ILE A 20 10.59 -22.22 8.08
CA ILE A 20 9.65 -22.14 6.95
C ILE A 20 8.30 -22.77 7.33
N ARG A 21 8.31 -23.97 7.94
CA ARG A 21 7.06 -24.63 8.39
C ARG A 21 6.28 -23.80 9.41
N LEU A 22 6.96 -23.17 10.37
CA LEU A 22 6.29 -22.34 11.38
C LEU A 22 5.76 -21.03 10.78
N MET A 23 6.47 -20.45 9.81
CA MET A 23 5.98 -19.30 9.06
C MET A 23 4.72 -19.64 8.27
N LEU A 24 4.72 -20.79 7.57
CA LEU A 24 3.55 -21.30 6.86
C LEU A 24 2.39 -21.59 7.81
N ALA A 25 2.64 -22.24 8.95
CA ALA A 25 1.60 -22.50 9.95
C ALA A 25 0.98 -21.20 10.50
N LEU A 26 1.80 -20.19 10.81
CA LEU A 26 1.27 -18.89 11.25
C LEU A 26 0.50 -18.19 10.14
N ALA A 27 0.98 -18.24 8.89
CA ALA A 27 0.26 -17.69 7.75
C ALA A 27 -1.09 -18.39 7.53
N VAL A 28 -1.17 -19.71 7.74
CA VAL A 28 -2.44 -20.47 7.66
C VAL A 28 -3.38 -20.08 8.80
N VAL A 29 -2.88 -19.98 10.04
CA VAL A 29 -3.69 -19.55 11.20
C VAL A 29 -4.18 -18.12 11.00
N MET A 30 -3.31 -17.21 10.59
CA MET A 30 -3.69 -15.84 10.26
C MET A 30 -4.68 -15.80 9.10
N GLY A 31 -4.47 -16.62 8.06
CA GLY A 31 -5.44 -16.82 6.97
C GLY A 31 -6.82 -17.21 7.50
N ALA A 32 -6.90 -18.24 8.34
CA ALA A 32 -8.16 -18.69 8.93
C ALA A 32 -8.82 -17.60 9.80
N LEU A 33 -8.04 -16.88 10.62
CA LEU A 33 -8.54 -15.78 11.44
C LEU A 33 -9.03 -14.60 10.60
N CYS A 34 -8.26 -14.21 9.57
CA CYS A 34 -8.66 -13.15 8.64
C CYS A 34 -9.91 -13.53 7.87
N LEU A 35 -10.07 -14.79 7.47
CA LEU A 35 -11.29 -15.29 6.81
C LEU A 35 -12.49 -15.27 7.76
N ALA A 36 -12.32 -15.70 9.01
CA ALA A 36 -13.37 -15.61 10.03
C ALA A 36 -13.76 -14.15 10.31
N TYR A 37 -12.78 -13.25 10.29
CA TYR A 37 -12.97 -11.81 10.51
C TYR A 37 -13.48 -11.07 9.25
N HIS A 38 -13.26 -11.60 8.05
CA HIS A 38 -13.67 -10.98 6.78
C HIS A 38 -15.18 -10.70 6.74
N HIS A 39 -16.00 -11.59 7.30
CA HIS A 39 -17.45 -11.36 7.39
C HIS A 39 -17.85 -10.17 8.28
N ARG A 40 -16.92 -9.66 9.11
CA ARG A 40 -17.11 -8.51 9.99
C ARG A 40 -16.49 -7.23 9.44
N VAL A 41 -15.74 -7.31 8.34
CA VAL A 41 -15.01 -6.17 7.76
C VAL A 41 -15.46 -5.97 6.34
N SER A 42 -15.94 -4.76 6.04
CA SER A 42 -16.18 -4.36 4.66
C SER A 42 -14.88 -4.48 3.87
N ARG A 43 -14.96 -5.18 2.74
CA ARG A 43 -13.84 -5.32 1.82
C ARG A 43 -13.31 -3.94 1.44
N SER A 44 -12.00 -3.79 1.47
CA SER A 44 -11.38 -2.49 1.20
C SER A 44 -11.49 -2.14 -0.29
N ASP A 45 -11.60 -0.85 -0.60
CA ASP A 45 -11.48 -0.35 -1.96
C ASP A 45 -10.18 -0.83 -2.63
N GLU A 46 -9.11 -0.98 -1.86
CA GLU A 46 -7.85 -1.53 -2.32
C GLU A 46 -7.98 -2.98 -2.82
N ALA A 47 -8.66 -3.84 -2.06
CA ALA A 47 -8.85 -5.23 -2.44
C ALA A 47 -9.73 -5.39 -3.68
N ASP A 48 -10.75 -4.55 -3.83
CA ASP A 48 -11.63 -4.57 -4.99
C ASP A 48 -10.89 -4.18 -6.26
N VAL A 49 -10.14 -3.07 -6.20
CA VAL A 49 -9.36 -2.60 -7.34
C VAL A 49 -8.27 -3.61 -7.69
N LEU A 50 -7.47 -4.08 -6.71
CA LEU A 50 -6.39 -5.02 -7.00
C LEU A 50 -6.88 -6.36 -7.54
N ASP A 51 -8.03 -6.88 -7.07
CA ASP A 51 -8.59 -8.11 -7.65
C ASP A 51 -9.05 -7.91 -9.10
N ALA A 52 -9.69 -6.77 -9.40
CA ALA A 52 -10.07 -6.43 -10.76
C ALA A 52 -8.82 -6.31 -11.64
N LEU A 53 -7.82 -5.54 -11.21
CA LEU A 53 -6.54 -5.38 -11.93
C LEU A 53 -5.88 -6.75 -12.18
N GLY A 54 -5.83 -7.62 -11.18
CA GLY A 54 -5.26 -8.96 -11.32
C GLY A 54 -5.95 -9.79 -12.40
N ARG A 55 -7.28 -9.73 -12.50
CA ARG A 55 -8.04 -10.39 -13.57
C ARG A 55 -7.75 -9.77 -14.94
N TYR A 56 -7.72 -8.45 -15.05
CA TYR A 56 -7.40 -7.76 -16.30
C TYR A 56 -5.97 -8.05 -16.80
N VAL A 57 -5.01 -8.19 -15.88
CA VAL A 57 -3.63 -8.59 -16.19
C VAL A 57 -3.59 -10.03 -16.71
N LEU A 58 -4.26 -10.98 -16.02
CA LEU A 58 -4.33 -12.37 -16.48
C LEU A 58 -5.05 -12.52 -17.83
N ALA A 59 -6.05 -11.68 -18.09
CA ALA A 59 -6.74 -11.61 -19.38
C ALA A 59 -5.88 -10.95 -20.49
N ASN A 60 -4.66 -10.48 -20.17
CA ASN A 60 -3.77 -9.77 -21.09
C ASN A 60 -4.43 -8.56 -21.80
N SER A 61 -5.40 -7.94 -21.13
CA SER A 61 -6.10 -6.75 -21.62
C SER A 61 -5.17 -5.53 -21.69
N THR A 62 -5.57 -4.53 -22.47
CA THR A 62 -4.84 -3.24 -22.52
C THR A 62 -4.87 -2.57 -21.14
N GLU A 63 -6.02 -2.60 -20.48
CA GLU A 63 -6.25 -2.04 -19.16
C GLU A 63 -5.39 -2.74 -18.12
N GLY A 64 -5.24 -4.07 -18.21
CA GLY A 64 -4.34 -4.84 -17.35
C GLY A 64 -2.87 -4.45 -17.52
N ARG A 65 -2.43 -4.17 -18.74
CA ARG A 65 -1.05 -3.69 -18.98
C ARG A 65 -0.84 -2.28 -18.45
N GLN A 66 -1.79 -1.38 -18.69
CA GLN A 66 -1.76 -0.02 -18.17
C GLN A 66 -1.78 0.01 -16.64
N ALA A 67 -2.59 -0.85 -16.03
CA ALA A 67 -2.73 -1.01 -14.58
C ALA A 67 -1.43 -1.30 -13.84
N LEU A 68 -0.52 -2.07 -14.45
CA LEU A 68 0.74 -2.45 -13.81
C LEU A 68 1.69 -1.26 -13.61
N VAL A 69 1.53 -0.19 -14.40
CA VAL A 69 2.56 0.85 -14.49
C VAL A 69 2.00 2.26 -14.36
N GLY A 70 0.76 2.48 -14.81
CA GLY A 70 0.16 3.80 -15.03
C GLY A 70 -0.38 4.48 -13.78
N SER A 71 -0.16 3.93 -12.58
CA SER A 71 -0.57 4.58 -11.33
C SER A 71 0.44 4.42 -10.22
N VAL A 72 0.76 5.55 -9.60
CA VAL A 72 1.54 5.64 -8.37
C VAL A 72 0.78 5.10 -7.14
N TRP A 73 -0.56 5.01 -7.24
CA TRP A 73 -1.44 4.56 -6.15
C TRP A 73 -1.72 3.06 -6.17
N TRP A 74 -1.56 2.43 -7.34
CA TRP A 74 -1.73 1.00 -7.56
C TRP A 74 -0.42 0.42 -8.08
N PRO A 75 0.64 0.44 -7.26
CA PRO A 75 1.98 0.17 -7.73
C PRO A 75 2.17 -1.32 -8.06
N PRO A 76 3.22 -1.66 -8.83
CA PRO A 76 3.31 -2.96 -9.50
C PRO A 76 3.38 -4.16 -8.55
N ILE A 77 4.06 -4.05 -7.39
CA ILE A 77 4.30 -5.21 -6.53
C ILE A 77 2.98 -5.80 -5.97
N PRO A 78 2.10 -5.01 -5.30
CA PRO A 78 0.78 -5.49 -4.89
C PRO A 78 -0.04 -6.10 -6.03
N THR A 79 -0.06 -5.45 -7.20
CA THR A 79 -0.81 -5.92 -8.38
C THR A 79 -0.28 -7.28 -8.85
N VAL A 80 1.04 -7.44 -8.95
CA VAL A 80 1.66 -8.71 -9.34
C VAL A 80 1.40 -9.81 -8.31
N MET A 81 1.47 -9.50 -7.01
CA MET A 81 1.18 -10.46 -5.94
C MET A 81 -0.26 -10.98 -6.02
N VAL A 82 -1.23 -10.08 -6.24
CA VAL A 82 -2.65 -10.45 -6.39
C VAL A 82 -2.90 -11.20 -7.70
N THR A 83 -2.24 -10.80 -8.79
CA THR A 83 -2.29 -11.51 -10.09
C THR A 83 -1.80 -12.96 -9.95
N MET A 84 -0.66 -13.16 -9.27
CA MET A 84 -0.13 -14.51 -9.00
C MET A 84 -1.08 -15.33 -8.14
N ALA A 85 -1.72 -14.71 -7.14
CA ALA A 85 -2.72 -15.39 -6.33
C ALA A 85 -3.96 -15.79 -7.15
N HIS A 86 -4.45 -14.95 -8.07
CA HIS A 86 -5.50 -15.33 -9.01
C HIS A 86 -5.07 -16.48 -9.94
N ALA A 87 -3.82 -16.47 -10.42
CA ALA A 87 -3.31 -17.53 -11.28
C ALA A 87 -3.28 -18.89 -10.57
N VAL A 88 -2.96 -18.91 -9.27
CA VAL A 88 -2.86 -20.14 -8.46
C VAL A 88 -4.21 -20.59 -7.91
N ALA A 89 -5.02 -19.67 -7.38
CA ALA A 89 -6.29 -19.98 -6.73
C ALA A 89 -7.48 -20.04 -7.69
N GLY A 90 -7.29 -19.61 -8.94
CA GLY A 90 -8.36 -19.41 -9.91
C GLY A 90 -9.17 -18.14 -9.66
N SER A 91 -9.87 -17.67 -10.68
CA SER A 91 -10.70 -16.46 -10.64
C SER A 91 -11.99 -16.60 -9.79
N ALA A 92 -12.33 -17.81 -9.35
CA ALA A 92 -13.60 -18.16 -8.70
C ALA A 92 -13.55 -18.22 -7.16
N GLY A 93 -12.44 -17.84 -6.53
CA GLY A 93 -12.33 -17.89 -5.07
C GLY A 93 -13.36 -17.00 -4.37
N ARG A 94 -14.23 -17.58 -3.52
CA ARG A 94 -15.29 -16.89 -2.74
C ARG A 94 -14.80 -15.69 -1.90
N PHE A 95 -13.51 -15.60 -1.61
CA PHE A 95 -12.91 -14.61 -0.71
C PHE A 95 -12.14 -13.49 -1.42
N GLY A 96 -11.83 -13.65 -2.72
CA GLY A 96 -10.94 -12.76 -3.46
C GLY A 96 -9.45 -12.99 -3.19
N ALA A 97 -8.61 -12.80 -4.21
CA ALA A 97 -7.18 -13.08 -4.11
C ALA A 97 -6.46 -12.01 -3.26
N ALA A 98 -6.90 -10.77 -3.29
CA ALA A 98 -6.37 -9.69 -2.47
C ALA A 98 -6.51 -9.96 -0.96
N VAL A 99 -7.62 -10.56 -0.50
CA VAL A 99 -7.80 -10.93 0.91
C VAL A 99 -6.82 -12.03 1.31
N LEU A 100 -6.61 -13.03 0.46
CA LEU A 100 -5.64 -14.10 0.69
C LEU A 100 -4.22 -13.55 0.80
N VAL A 101 -3.82 -12.69 -0.14
CA VAL A 101 -2.50 -12.05 -0.13
C VAL A 101 -2.35 -11.12 1.09
N GLY A 102 -3.39 -10.37 1.44
CA GLY A 102 -3.42 -9.54 2.64
C GLY A 102 -3.19 -10.36 3.91
N ALA A 103 -3.91 -11.46 4.08
CA ALA A 103 -3.73 -12.35 5.23
C ALA A 103 -2.33 -12.97 5.30
N LEU A 104 -1.75 -13.35 4.15
CA LEU A 104 -0.36 -13.82 4.08
C LEU A 104 0.62 -12.74 4.55
N MET A 105 0.45 -11.50 4.07
CA MET A 105 1.31 -10.38 4.46
C MET A 105 1.14 -10.00 5.93
N ALA A 106 -0.07 -10.09 6.48
CA ALA A 106 -0.32 -9.93 7.91
C ALA A 106 0.43 -10.99 8.73
N GLY A 107 0.43 -12.26 8.28
CA GLY A 107 1.22 -13.34 8.86
C GLY A 107 2.73 -13.07 8.80
N CYS A 108 3.24 -12.63 7.65
CA CYS A 108 4.64 -12.25 7.48
C CYS A 108 5.04 -11.10 8.43
N LEU A 109 4.19 -10.07 8.55
CA LEU A 109 4.39 -8.94 9.44
C LEU A 109 4.45 -9.38 10.91
N ALA A 110 3.45 -10.13 11.39
CA ALA A 110 3.38 -10.61 12.76
C ALA A 110 4.52 -11.57 13.11
N TRP A 111 4.86 -12.49 12.19
CA TRP A 111 5.99 -13.41 12.35
C TRP A 111 7.31 -12.66 12.46
N THR A 112 7.52 -11.70 11.56
CA THR A 112 8.73 -10.88 11.53
C THR A 112 8.86 -10.08 12.82
N MET A 113 7.78 -9.41 13.23
CA MET A 113 7.72 -8.68 14.50
C MET A 113 8.10 -9.57 15.68
N ASN A 114 7.46 -10.73 15.84
CA ASN A 114 7.78 -11.69 16.91
C ASN A 114 9.27 -12.12 16.89
N ARG A 115 9.83 -12.39 15.70
CA ARG A 115 11.24 -12.76 15.55
C ARG A 115 12.19 -11.63 15.97
N LEU A 116 11.85 -10.39 15.66
CA LEU A 116 12.64 -9.22 16.03
C LEU A 116 12.56 -8.94 17.53
N VAL A 117 11.35 -8.93 18.09
CA VAL A 117 11.13 -8.71 19.53
C VAL A 117 11.88 -9.75 20.36
N ARG A 118 11.81 -11.04 19.98
CA ARG A 118 12.52 -12.13 20.68
C ARG A 118 14.05 -12.06 20.62
N ARG A 119 14.62 -11.24 19.73
CA ARG A 119 16.08 -11.00 19.71
C ARG A 119 16.51 -9.96 20.73
N TRP A 120 15.59 -9.12 21.17
CA TRP A 120 15.85 -8.02 22.07
C TRP A 120 15.34 -8.31 23.48
N VAL A 121 14.15 -8.90 23.58
CA VAL A 121 13.49 -9.18 24.85
C VAL A 121 13.69 -10.65 25.21
N PRO A 122 14.40 -10.94 26.31
CA PRO A 122 14.70 -12.31 26.73
C PRO A 122 13.44 -13.02 27.22
N GLY A 123 12.78 -13.75 26.32
CA GLY A 123 11.66 -14.64 26.64
C GLY A 123 10.52 -14.00 27.46
N GLY A 124 9.67 -14.87 28.03
CA GLY A 124 8.59 -14.46 28.94
C GLY A 124 7.46 -13.65 28.29
N LEU A 125 6.63 -13.07 29.15
CA LEU A 125 5.41 -12.35 28.76
C LEU A 125 5.74 -11.04 28.02
N ALA A 126 6.79 -10.31 28.43
CA ALA A 126 7.20 -9.05 27.81
C ALA A 126 7.55 -9.19 26.32
N ALA A 127 8.13 -10.32 25.90
CA ALA A 127 8.45 -10.58 24.50
C ALA A 127 7.20 -10.81 23.61
N TRP A 128 6.07 -11.18 24.21
CA TRP A 128 4.82 -11.40 23.49
C TRP A 128 3.94 -10.15 23.42
N LEU A 129 4.03 -9.25 24.40
CA LEU A 129 3.15 -8.08 24.48
C LEU A 129 3.14 -7.18 23.23
N PRO A 130 4.27 -6.87 22.56
CA PRO A 130 4.25 -6.10 21.31
C PRO A 130 3.54 -6.83 20.17
N VAL A 131 3.63 -8.16 20.12
CA VAL A 131 2.92 -8.99 19.13
C VAL A 131 1.43 -9.01 19.43
N VAL A 132 1.06 -9.17 20.70
CA VAL A 132 -0.34 -9.09 21.15
C VAL A 132 -0.90 -7.71 20.85
N ALA A 133 -0.16 -6.64 21.12
CA ALA A 133 -0.53 -5.26 20.80
C ALA A 133 -0.83 -5.11 19.30
N LEU A 134 0.02 -5.63 18.43
CA LEU A 134 -0.25 -5.66 16.98
C LEU A 134 -1.53 -6.45 16.64
N LEU A 135 -1.73 -7.60 17.28
CA LEU A 135 -2.91 -8.46 17.08
C LEU A 135 -4.19 -7.93 17.72
N VAL A 136 -4.16 -6.89 18.56
CA VAL A 136 -5.37 -6.20 19.02
C VAL A 136 -5.54 -4.83 18.37
N TYR A 137 -4.56 -4.40 17.59
CA TYR A 137 -4.60 -3.13 16.85
C TYR A 137 -5.61 -3.22 15.71
N ARG A 138 -6.64 -2.36 15.74
CA ARG A 138 -7.75 -2.43 14.79
C ARG A 138 -7.31 -2.26 13.32
N PRO A 139 -6.50 -1.24 12.94
CA PRO A 139 -6.11 -1.05 11.55
C PRO A 139 -5.35 -2.23 10.94
N PHE A 140 -4.69 -3.05 11.77
CA PHE A 140 -4.06 -4.29 11.32
C PHE A 140 -5.11 -5.29 10.81
N TRP A 141 -6.20 -5.50 11.54
CA TRP A 141 -7.28 -6.39 11.14
C TRP A 141 -8.15 -5.84 10.01
N GLU A 142 -8.38 -4.53 9.98
CA GLU A 142 -9.05 -3.90 8.84
C GLU A 142 -8.26 -4.10 7.55
N ALA A 143 -6.93 -3.92 7.60
CA ALA A 143 -6.09 -4.20 6.44
C ALA A 143 -6.04 -5.72 6.12
N ALA A 144 -5.95 -6.59 7.13
CA ALA A 144 -5.81 -8.03 6.89
C ALA A 144 -7.11 -8.69 6.40
N GLY A 145 -8.24 -8.39 7.04
CA GLY A 145 -9.55 -8.91 6.65
C GLY A 145 -10.16 -8.18 5.44
N GLY A 146 -9.84 -6.89 5.27
CA GLY A 146 -10.30 -6.08 4.14
C GLY A 146 -9.48 -6.24 2.85
N GLY A 147 -8.33 -6.94 2.89
CA GLY A 147 -7.46 -7.16 1.73
C GLY A 147 -6.55 -5.98 1.36
N GLY A 148 -6.10 -5.21 2.36
CA GLY A 148 -5.12 -4.12 2.22
C GLY A 148 -3.69 -4.64 1.96
N VAL A 149 -3.46 -5.17 0.76
CA VAL A 149 -2.20 -5.83 0.36
C VAL A 149 -1.00 -4.88 0.41
N ALA A 150 -1.07 -3.73 -0.25
CA ALA A 150 -0.02 -2.72 -0.27
C ALA A 150 0.18 -2.11 1.13
N THR A 151 -0.92 -1.92 1.86
CA THR A 151 -0.90 -1.44 3.25
C THR A 151 -0.06 -2.35 4.16
N LEU A 152 -0.33 -3.66 4.16
CA LEU A 152 0.39 -4.64 4.99
C LEU A 152 1.81 -4.89 4.50
N THR A 153 2.00 -4.95 3.17
CA THR A 153 3.32 -5.12 2.56
C THR A 153 4.21 -3.93 2.88
N GLY A 154 3.68 -2.70 2.79
CA GLY A 154 4.37 -1.46 3.16
C GLY A 154 4.78 -1.43 4.64
N ALA A 155 3.90 -1.84 5.55
CA ALA A 155 4.22 -1.95 6.98
C ALA A 155 5.31 -3.00 7.27
N TRP A 156 5.24 -4.17 6.62
CA TRP A 156 6.25 -5.21 6.74
C TRP A 156 7.62 -4.76 6.19
N LEU A 157 7.65 -4.12 5.03
CA LEU A 157 8.88 -3.58 4.45
C LEU A 157 9.46 -2.43 5.29
N SER A 158 8.61 -1.58 5.88
CA SER A 158 9.04 -0.52 6.79
C SER A 158 9.70 -1.09 8.05
N LEU A 159 9.12 -2.15 8.63
CA LEU A 159 9.71 -2.90 9.73
C LEU A 159 11.08 -3.49 9.35
N MET A 160 11.18 -4.08 8.16
CA MET A 160 12.45 -4.64 7.66
C MET A 160 13.50 -3.58 7.38
N ALA A 161 13.12 -2.44 6.80
CA ALA A 161 14.02 -1.32 6.55
C ALA A 161 14.60 -0.79 7.87
N VAL A 162 13.75 -0.47 8.85
CA VAL A 162 14.19 0.07 10.13
C VAL A 162 15.04 -0.92 10.92
N TRP A 163 14.63 -2.19 10.98
CA TRP A 163 15.45 -3.20 11.64
C TRP A 163 16.82 -3.35 10.98
N SER A 164 16.87 -3.37 9.65
CA SER A 164 18.13 -3.47 8.90
C SER A 164 19.01 -2.24 9.09
N ALA A 165 18.42 -1.04 9.11
CA ALA A 165 19.09 0.20 9.44
C ALA A 165 19.70 0.16 10.86
N VAL A 166 18.92 -0.22 11.87
CA VAL A 166 19.41 -0.37 13.25
C VAL A 166 20.59 -1.36 13.32
N ARG A 167 20.49 -2.52 12.67
CA ARG A 167 21.58 -3.50 12.65
C ARG A 167 22.81 -3.06 11.87
N TRP A 168 22.63 -2.27 10.83
CA TRP A 168 23.75 -1.62 10.14
C TRP A 168 24.48 -0.67 11.09
N SER A 169 23.74 0.17 11.82
CA SER A 169 24.31 1.07 12.84
C SER A 169 25.09 0.31 13.91
N GLU A 170 24.56 -0.83 14.38
CA GLU A 170 25.19 -1.57 15.47
C GLU A 170 26.39 -2.41 15.03
N HIS A 171 26.32 -3.04 13.86
CA HIS A 171 27.29 -4.10 13.49
C HIS A 171 27.97 -3.92 12.13
N GLN A 172 27.61 -2.89 11.35
CA GLN A 172 28.13 -2.67 9.99
C GLN A 172 28.04 -3.94 9.11
N SER A 173 26.97 -4.71 9.28
CA SER A 173 26.81 -5.99 8.57
C SER A 173 26.37 -5.75 7.13
N LEU A 174 27.13 -6.30 6.17
CA LEU A 174 26.78 -6.30 4.74
C LEU A 174 25.36 -6.85 4.49
N ARG A 175 24.98 -7.90 5.22
CA ARG A 175 23.66 -8.51 5.13
C ARG A 175 22.55 -7.52 5.49
N ALA A 176 22.78 -6.65 6.47
CA ALA A 176 21.81 -5.63 6.85
C ALA A 176 21.64 -4.59 5.74
N LEU A 177 22.72 -4.19 5.05
CA LEU A 177 22.60 -3.29 3.89
C LEU A 177 21.82 -3.93 2.74
N VAL A 178 22.07 -5.19 2.43
CA VAL A 178 21.33 -5.90 1.38
C VAL A 178 19.84 -5.93 1.71
N TYR A 179 19.47 -6.27 2.95
CA TYR A 179 18.07 -6.25 3.36
C TYR A 179 17.47 -4.85 3.37
N LEU A 180 18.25 -3.82 3.71
CA LEU A 180 17.82 -2.43 3.66
C LEU A 180 17.55 -1.97 2.21
N GLY A 181 18.45 -2.28 1.27
CA GLY A 181 18.27 -1.98 -0.15
C GLY A 181 17.07 -2.71 -0.76
N LEU A 182 16.89 -4.00 -0.43
CA LEU A 182 15.72 -4.77 -0.87
C LEU A 182 14.41 -4.25 -0.25
N ALA A 183 14.43 -3.84 1.01
CA ALA A 183 13.26 -3.22 1.65
C ALA A 183 12.92 -1.88 0.97
N GLY A 184 13.93 -1.04 0.68
CA GLY A 184 13.76 0.20 -0.07
C GLY A 184 13.18 0.00 -1.46
N MET A 185 13.71 -0.98 -2.20
CA MET A 185 13.18 -1.38 -3.51
C MET A 185 11.71 -1.81 -3.37
N GLY A 186 11.39 -2.66 -2.40
CA GLY A 186 10.02 -3.07 -2.12
C GLY A 186 9.10 -1.88 -1.81
N LEU A 187 9.56 -0.91 -1.02
CA LEU A 187 8.79 0.29 -0.67
C LEU A 187 8.50 1.16 -1.89
N VAL A 188 9.45 1.34 -2.80
CA VAL A 188 9.20 2.02 -4.09
C VAL A 188 8.12 1.31 -4.89
N GLY A 189 8.20 -0.02 -5.00
CA GLY A 189 7.25 -0.81 -5.80
C GLY A 189 5.90 -1.09 -5.12
N THR A 190 5.73 -0.70 -3.86
CA THR A 190 4.53 -1.00 -3.05
C THR A 190 3.83 0.25 -2.55
N HIS A 191 4.57 1.30 -2.19
CA HIS A 191 3.99 2.51 -1.64
C HIS A 191 4.92 3.73 -1.80
N PRO A 192 4.74 4.56 -2.86
CA PRO A 192 5.63 5.69 -3.15
C PRO A 192 5.75 6.72 -2.03
N VAL A 193 4.68 6.93 -1.24
CA VAL A 193 4.73 7.74 -0.01
C VAL A 193 5.73 7.19 1.01
N LEU A 194 5.74 5.88 1.27
CA LEU A 194 6.73 5.27 2.16
C LEU A 194 8.13 5.28 1.53
N ALA A 195 8.24 5.33 0.19
CA ALA A 195 9.53 5.54 -0.47
C ALA A 195 10.12 6.92 -0.16
N LEU A 196 9.30 7.98 -0.03
CA LEU A 196 9.76 9.29 0.45
C LEU A 196 10.32 9.21 1.88
N TRP A 197 9.64 8.48 2.77
CA TRP A 197 10.17 8.20 4.11
C TRP A 197 11.47 7.39 4.06
N PHE A 198 11.60 6.44 3.14
CA PHE A 198 12.83 5.67 2.97
C PHE A 198 14.03 6.55 2.56
N LEU A 199 13.81 7.66 1.83
CA LEU A 199 14.88 8.64 1.56
C LEU A 199 15.49 9.20 2.85
N LEU A 200 14.71 9.35 3.92
CA LEU A 200 15.23 9.78 5.23
C LEU A 200 16.17 8.71 5.83
N ILE A 201 15.89 7.43 5.61
CA ILE A 201 16.79 6.34 6.01
C ILE A 201 18.09 6.39 5.18
N LEU A 202 18.00 6.68 3.88
CA LEU A 202 19.20 6.86 3.03
C LEU A 202 20.09 8.00 3.51
N LEU A 203 19.47 9.16 3.79
CA LEU A 203 20.16 10.32 4.36
C LEU A 203 20.81 9.96 5.69
N TRP A 204 20.11 9.23 6.53
CA TRP A 204 20.63 8.74 7.79
C TRP A 204 21.86 7.83 7.62
N VAL A 205 21.79 6.83 6.73
CA VAL A 205 22.96 5.96 6.44
C VAL A 205 24.13 6.82 5.97
N GLY A 206 23.89 7.81 5.11
CA GLY A 206 24.91 8.75 4.65
C GLY A 206 25.58 9.54 5.77
N VAL A 207 24.79 10.04 6.73
CA VAL A 207 25.29 10.72 7.93
C VAL A 207 26.07 9.75 8.82
N ASP A 208 25.57 8.54 9.04
CA ASP A 208 26.24 7.51 9.85
C ASP A 208 27.62 7.15 9.27
N LEU A 209 27.71 6.97 7.95
CA LEU A 209 28.96 6.73 7.24
C LEU A 209 29.97 7.88 7.40
N ARG A 210 29.52 9.13 7.30
CA ARG A 210 30.36 10.33 7.47
C ARG A 210 30.89 10.45 8.89
N LEU A 211 30.01 10.30 9.88
CA LEU A 211 30.37 10.40 11.30
C LEU A 211 31.36 9.31 11.75
N ARG A 212 31.38 8.17 11.07
CA ARG A 212 32.33 7.08 11.35
C ARG A 212 33.68 7.22 10.64
N GLY A 213 33.85 8.21 9.77
CA GLY A 213 35.09 8.36 9.01
C GLY A 213 35.35 7.22 8.01
N THR A 214 34.30 6.58 7.48
CA THR A 214 34.44 5.49 6.50
C THR A 214 35.22 5.95 5.26
N GLY A 215 36.07 5.10 4.70
CA GLY A 215 36.84 5.40 3.49
C GLY A 215 35.96 5.62 2.24
N HIS A 216 36.49 6.28 1.22
CA HIS A 216 35.75 6.61 0.00
C HIS A 216 35.17 5.36 -0.69
N ASP A 217 35.99 4.34 -0.91
CA ASP A 217 35.58 3.10 -1.59
C ASP A 217 34.48 2.35 -0.83
N GLN A 218 34.56 2.36 0.50
CA GLN A 218 33.53 1.78 1.34
C GLN A 218 32.20 2.54 1.20
N ARG A 219 32.24 3.87 1.18
CA ARG A 219 31.02 4.68 0.95
C ARG A 219 30.41 4.41 -0.42
N GLN A 220 31.24 4.26 -1.45
CA GLN A 220 30.76 3.88 -2.79
C GLN A 220 30.09 2.50 -2.78
N ALA A 221 30.72 1.49 -2.16
CA ALA A 221 30.16 0.15 -2.06
C ALA A 221 28.83 0.12 -1.30
N VAL A 222 28.73 0.87 -0.18
CA VAL A 222 27.48 1.00 0.59
C VAL A 222 26.41 1.71 -0.23
N GLY A 223 26.77 2.80 -0.92
CA GLY A 223 25.88 3.51 -1.82
C GLY A 223 25.34 2.60 -2.92
N LEU A 224 26.19 1.80 -3.56
CA LEU A 224 25.80 0.88 -4.61
C LEU A 224 24.85 -0.20 -4.10
N LEU A 225 25.13 -0.85 -2.97
CA LEU A 225 24.26 -1.89 -2.42
C LEU A 225 22.90 -1.38 -1.98
N LEU A 226 22.85 -0.14 -1.50
CA LEU A 226 21.64 0.46 -0.93
C LEU A 226 20.77 1.13 -2.00
N VAL A 227 21.40 1.88 -2.91
CA VAL A 227 20.70 2.75 -3.87
C VAL A 227 20.43 2.03 -5.19
N LEU A 228 21.32 1.13 -5.65
CA LEU A 228 21.17 0.48 -6.95
C LEU A 228 19.85 -0.31 -7.07
N PRO A 229 19.40 -1.12 -6.09
CA PRO A 229 18.12 -1.83 -6.22
C PRO A 229 16.93 -0.88 -6.34
N VAL A 230 16.97 0.24 -5.59
CA VAL A 230 15.91 1.26 -5.57
C VAL A 230 15.84 1.99 -6.91
N VAL A 231 17.00 2.47 -7.39
CA VAL A 231 17.11 3.16 -8.69
C VAL A 231 16.76 2.23 -9.83
N TYR A 232 17.20 0.97 -9.78
CA TYR A 232 16.87 -0.03 -10.80
C TYR A 232 15.37 -0.22 -10.94
N LEU A 233 14.65 -0.44 -9.82
CA LEU A 233 13.20 -0.60 -9.88
C LEU A 233 12.50 0.69 -10.33
N ALA A 234 12.94 1.86 -9.85
CA ALA A 234 12.38 3.14 -10.28
C ALA A 234 12.58 3.38 -11.78
N ALA A 235 13.77 3.09 -12.30
CA ALA A 235 14.10 3.21 -13.72
C ALA A 235 13.31 2.21 -14.56
N LEU A 236 13.17 0.96 -14.10
CA LEU A 236 12.34 -0.04 -14.76
C LEU A 236 10.88 0.40 -14.79
N TRP A 237 10.36 0.94 -13.69
CA TRP A 237 8.99 1.45 -13.65
C TRP A 237 8.77 2.64 -14.59
N GLY A 238 9.73 3.58 -14.65
CA GLY A 238 9.70 4.69 -15.60
C GLY A 238 9.80 4.23 -17.06
N LEU A 239 10.67 3.26 -17.36
CA LEU A 239 10.77 2.65 -18.69
C LEU A 239 9.47 1.97 -19.09
N LEU A 240 8.85 1.19 -18.20
CA LEU A 240 7.58 0.53 -18.49
C LEU A 240 6.42 1.53 -18.67
N ASN A 241 6.40 2.62 -17.89
CA ASN A 241 5.47 3.73 -18.11
C ASN A 241 5.65 4.31 -19.51
N TRP A 242 6.90 4.55 -19.94
CA TRP A 242 7.17 5.08 -21.28
C TRP A 242 6.71 4.13 -22.39
N LEU A 243 7.03 2.84 -22.27
CA LEU A 243 6.68 1.84 -23.29
C LEU A 243 5.18 1.57 -23.39
N ILE A 244 4.44 1.62 -22.28
CA ILE A 244 3.01 1.26 -22.23
C ILE A 244 2.11 2.49 -22.36
N MET A 245 2.44 3.58 -21.67
CA MET A 245 1.63 4.81 -21.63
C MET A 245 2.11 5.88 -22.61
N GLY A 246 3.29 5.71 -23.23
CA GLY A 246 3.91 6.73 -24.08
C GLY A 246 4.59 7.87 -23.32
N ASP A 247 4.61 7.82 -21.98
CA ASP A 247 5.22 8.85 -21.12
C ASP A 247 5.86 8.20 -19.89
N GLY A 248 7.18 8.36 -19.72
CA GLY A 248 7.93 7.77 -18.60
C GLY A 248 7.56 8.32 -17.21
N TRP A 249 6.91 9.49 -17.17
CA TRP A 249 6.47 10.14 -15.94
C TRP A 249 4.96 10.10 -15.75
N TYR A 250 4.25 9.30 -16.55
CA TYR A 250 2.79 9.23 -16.54
C TYR A 250 2.21 9.04 -15.13
N ALA A 251 2.72 8.07 -14.37
CA ALA A 251 2.28 7.80 -13.01
C ALA A 251 2.49 8.99 -12.03
N LEU A 252 3.49 9.85 -12.27
CA LEU A 252 3.78 11.01 -11.42
C LEU A 252 2.94 12.24 -11.78
N ARG A 253 2.42 12.34 -13.02
CA ARG A 253 1.51 13.44 -13.39
C ARG A 253 0.29 13.52 -12.51
N ALA A 254 -0.16 12.38 -11.99
CA ALA A 254 -1.24 12.28 -11.02
C ALA A 254 -0.97 13.09 -9.73
N VAL A 255 0.29 13.22 -9.32
CA VAL A 255 0.67 13.84 -8.04
C VAL A 255 0.70 15.38 -8.12
N TRP A 256 0.92 15.95 -9.32
CA TRP A 256 1.19 17.38 -9.49
C TRP A 256 -0.02 18.31 -9.26
N PRO A 257 -1.25 18.01 -9.75
CA PRO A 257 -2.41 18.90 -9.59
C PRO A 257 -3.08 18.80 -8.21
N ALA A 258 -2.66 17.84 -7.37
CA ALA A 258 -3.52 17.24 -6.36
C ALA A 258 -3.52 17.95 -5.00
N ALA A 259 -3.24 19.25 -4.96
CA ALA A 259 -3.47 20.09 -3.77
C ALA A 259 -4.98 20.38 -3.61
N VAL A 260 -5.77 19.34 -3.32
CA VAL A 260 -7.16 19.51 -2.89
C VAL A 260 -7.13 19.86 -1.40
N ALA A 261 -7.83 20.91 -1.01
CA ALA A 261 -7.95 21.31 0.40
C ALA A 261 -8.55 20.15 1.22
N GLY A 262 -7.69 19.40 1.92
CA GLY A 262 -8.12 18.41 2.89
C GLY A 262 -8.53 19.11 4.18
N SER A 263 -9.68 18.74 4.75
CA SER A 263 -9.96 19.08 6.13
C SER A 263 -8.98 18.30 7.03
N LEU A 264 -8.27 19.01 7.90
CA LEU A 264 -7.49 18.43 8.98
C LEU A 264 -8.45 17.80 9.99
N THR A 265 -8.92 16.59 9.71
CA THR A 265 -9.48 15.76 10.78
C THR A 265 -8.29 15.31 11.62
N VAL A 266 -8.22 15.82 12.85
CA VAL A 266 -7.20 15.42 13.83
C VAL A 266 -7.18 13.91 13.87
N ALA A 267 -6.05 13.36 13.48
CA ALA A 267 -5.90 11.95 13.26
C ALA A 267 -6.23 11.20 14.55
N GLY A 268 -7.22 10.31 14.48
CA GLY A 268 -7.77 9.63 15.66
C GLY A 268 -6.72 8.81 16.42
N TRP A 269 -7.18 8.11 17.46
CA TRP A 269 -6.37 7.28 18.37
C TRP A 269 -5.50 6.19 17.71
N THR A 270 -5.55 6.05 16.39
CA THR A 270 -4.73 5.13 15.58
C THR A 270 -3.22 5.42 15.65
N HIS A 271 -2.79 6.66 15.89
CA HIS A 271 -1.35 7.01 15.96
C HIS A 271 -0.69 6.77 17.32
N VAL A 272 -1.48 6.47 18.36
CA VAL A 272 -0.99 6.39 19.74
C VAL A 272 0.17 5.41 19.91
N PRO A 273 0.13 4.17 19.38
CA PRO A 273 1.28 3.26 19.52
C PRO A 273 2.58 3.82 18.93
N GLY A 274 2.49 4.52 17.80
CA GLY A 274 3.62 5.19 17.16
C GLY A 274 4.18 6.32 18.01
N LEU A 275 3.32 7.23 18.48
CA LEU A 275 3.71 8.37 19.31
C LEU A 275 4.33 7.92 20.62
N THR A 276 3.66 7.01 21.35
CA THR A 276 4.14 6.51 22.64
C THR A 276 5.47 5.80 22.47
N GLY A 277 5.60 4.89 21.50
CA GLY A 277 6.85 4.17 21.25
C GLY A 277 8.01 5.08 20.83
N GLY A 278 7.75 6.00 19.91
CA GLY A 278 8.75 6.97 19.42
C GLY A 278 9.25 7.88 20.53
N VAL A 279 8.36 8.52 21.29
CA VAL A 279 8.71 9.47 22.36
C VAL A 279 9.42 8.77 23.53
N CYS A 280 8.87 7.67 24.04
CA CYS A 280 9.48 6.94 25.16
C CYS A 280 10.89 6.47 24.80
N LEU A 281 11.08 5.92 23.60
CA LEU A 281 12.41 5.49 23.15
C LEU A 281 13.36 6.67 23.00
N GLY A 282 12.90 7.81 22.47
CA GLY A 282 13.73 9.01 22.33
C GLY A 282 14.28 9.48 23.67
N LEU A 283 13.41 9.62 24.68
CA LEU A 283 13.80 10.08 26.02
C LEU A 283 14.82 9.14 26.68
N VAL A 284 14.58 7.83 26.65
CA VAL A 284 15.51 6.83 27.21
C VAL A 284 16.83 6.83 26.43
N ALA A 285 16.76 6.89 25.10
CA ALA A 285 17.95 6.86 24.26
C ALA A 285 18.83 8.12 24.43
N VAL A 286 18.23 9.30 24.68
CA VAL A 286 18.98 10.52 25.07
C VAL A 286 19.66 10.29 26.43
N ARG A 287 18.89 9.86 27.43
CA ARG A 287 19.38 9.66 28.80
C ARG A 287 20.55 8.67 28.86
N HIS A 288 20.44 7.57 28.14
CA HIS A 288 21.44 6.48 28.13
C HIS A 288 22.44 6.58 26.97
N ARG A 289 22.38 7.64 26.16
CA ARG A 289 23.24 7.86 24.98
C ARG A 289 23.24 6.68 23.99
N ILE A 290 22.10 6.03 23.82
CA ILE A 290 21.93 4.88 22.93
C ILE A 290 21.64 5.39 21.51
N ARG A 291 22.69 5.54 20.70
CA ARG A 291 22.59 6.08 19.33
C ARG A 291 21.53 5.37 18.47
N SER A 292 21.50 4.03 18.46
CA SER A 292 20.51 3.26 17.69
C SER A 292 19.07 3.50 18.15
N GLY A 293 18.84 3.73 19.45
CA GLY A 293 17.54 4.08 20.00
C GLY A 293 17.06 5.46 19.54
N LEU A 294 17.95 6.45 19.50
CA LEU A 294 17.63 7.80 18.98
C LEU A 294 17.20 7.74 17.52
N TRP A 295 17.87 6.93 16.71
CA TRP A 295 17.53 6.79 15.30
C TRP A 295 16.21 6.08 15.08
N LEU A 296 15.95 5.00 15.81
CA LEU A 296 14.66 4.32 15.76
C LEU A 296 13.52 5.26 16.17
N SER A 297 13.70 6.03 17.25
CA SER A 297 12.75 7.08 17.67
C SER A 297 12.52 8.12 16.57
N PHE A 298 13.59 8.66 15.98
CA PHE A 298 13.50 9.62 14.87
C PHE A 298 12.73 9.05 13.68
N LEU A 299 12.99 7.81 13.26
CA LEU A 299 12.32 7.21 12.11
C LEU A 299 10.82 6.97 12.36
N VAL A 300 10.44 6.59 13.58
CA VAL A 300 9.03 6.50 14.01
C VAL A 300 8.37 7.88 13.91
N MET A 301 8.98 8.90 14.51
CA MET A 301 8.45 10.26 14.52
C MET A 301 8.41 10.89 13.13
N ALA A 302 9.39 10.58 12.27
CA ALA A 302 9.42 11.03 10.89
C ALA A 302 8.28 10.41 10.05
N THR A 303 7.91 9.16 10.33
CA THR A 303 6.74 8.52 9.69
C THR A 303 5.46 9.29 10.03
N LEU A 304 5.28 9.63 11.31
CA LEU A 304 4.13 10.40 11.80
C LEU A 304 4.13 11.84 11.28
N GLY A 305 5.29 12.50 11.30
CA GLY A 305 5.46 13.86 10.77
C GLY A 305 5.19 13.95 9.28
N LEU A 306 5.72 13.02 8.48
CA LEU A 306 5.42 12.93 7.05
C LEU A 306 3.92 12.69 6.82
N HIS A 307 3.30 11.81 7.59
CA HIS A 307 1.86 11.58 7.49
C HIS A 307 1.04 12.85 7.79
N ALA A 308 1.38 13.58 8.84
CA ALA A 308 0.73 14.86 9.19
C ALA A 308 0.90 15.92 8.08
N ILE A 309 2.11 16.03 7.51
CA ILE A 309 2.37 16.93 6.37
C ILE A 309 1.49 16.57 5.18
N LEU A 310 1.36 15.27 4.88
CA LEU A 310 0.52 14.82 3.77
C LEU A 310 -0.97 15.08 4.04
N ILE A 311 -1.46 14.90 5.28
CA ILE A 311 -2.84 15.26 5.64
C ILE A 311 -3.06 16.76 5.43
N ALA A 312 -2.16 17.59 5.94
CA ALA A 312 -2.26 19.05 5.82
C ALA A 312 -2.25 19.54 4.36
N ARG A 313 -1.69 18.73 3.45
CA ARG A 313 -1.66 19.02 2.00
C ARG A 313 -2.79 18.32 1.22
N GLY A 314 -3.70 17.62 1.89
CA GLY A 314 -4.75 16.83 1.23
C GLY A 314 -4.23 15.59 0.48
N MET A 315 -2.97 15.21 0.69
CA MET A 315 -2.26 14.09 0.04
C MET A 315 -2.21 12.82 0.89
N ALA A 316 -2.96 12.74 2.00
CA ALA A 316 -2.95 11.60 2.91
C ALA A 316 -3.71 10.36 2.39
N TRP A 317 -3.67 10.12 1.09
CA TRP A 317 -4.37 9.00 0.46
C TRP A 317 -3.76 7.63 0.82
N ALA A 318 -2.58 7.64 1.45
CA ALA A 318 -1.84 6.51 2.02
C ALA A 318 -2.13 6.25 3.51
N GLY A 319 -3.20 6.85 4.06
CA GLY A 319 -3.31 7.03 5.50
C GLY A 319 -3.17 5.75 6.32
N GLN A 320 -3.87 4.68 5.93
CA GLN A 320 -3.81 3.40 6.63
C GLN A 320 -2.42 2.75 6.58
N ALA A 321 -1.70 2.85 5.47
CA ALA A 321 -0.34 2.32 5.35
C ALA A 321 0.64 3.07 6.25
N MET A 322 0.52 4.39 6.33
CA MET A 322 1.36 5.24 7.19
C MET A 322 1.04 5.02 8.67
N THR A 323 -0.24 4.97 9.05
CA THR A 323 -0.68 4.72 10.44
C THR A 323 -0.21 3.35 10.91
N LEU A 324 -0.42 2.30 10.11
CA LEU A 324 0.00 0.94 10.44
C LEU A 324 1.52 0.83 10.51
N SER A 325 2.26 1.43 9.58
CA SER A 325 3.72 1.46 9.61
C SER A 325 4.22 2.17 10.87
N ALA A 326 3.69 3.35 11.20
CA ALA A 326 4.05 4.07 12.41
C ALA A 326 3.73 3.28 13.69
N ALA A 327 2.58 2.61 13.75
CA ALA A 327 2.21 1.77 14.89
C ALA A 327 3.16 0.58 15.04
N VAL A 328 3.45 -0.16 13.96
CA VAL A 328 4.40 -1.28 13.96
C VAL A 328 5.78 -0.82 14.41
N LEU A 329 6.27 0.30 13.89
CA LEU A 329 7.58 0.84 14.29
C LEU A 329 7.58 1.34 15.74
N GLY A 330 6.47 1.90 16.23
CA GLY A 330 6.31 2.28 17.64
C GLY A 330 6.33 1.08 18.58
N LEU A 331 5.62 0.01 18.22
CA LEU A 331 5.65 -1.26 18.96
C LEU A 331 7.06 -1.88 18.97
N LEU A 332 7.78 -1.78 17.84
CA LEU A 332 9.18 -2.18 17.76
C LEU A 332 10.08 -1.33 18.67
N ALA A 333 9.83 -0.02 18.73
CA ALA A 333 10.56 0.90 19.62
C ALA A 333 10.33 0.58 21.11
N LEU A 334 9.10 0.24 21.50
CA LEU A 334 8.79 -0.23 22.86
C LEU A 334 9.49 -1.55 23.18
N ALA A 335 9.53 -2.49 22.22
CA ALA A 335 10.27 -3.72 22.39
C ALA A 335 11.79 -3.48 22.51
N TYR A 336 12.31 -2.50 21.78
CA TYR A 336 13.72 -2.11 21.84
C TYR A 336 14.12 -1.56 23.22
N LEU A 337 13.22 -0.84 23.91
CA LEU A 337 13.44 -0.39 25.29
C LEU A 337 13.65 -1.56 26.27
N CYS A 338 13.03 -2.71 25.98
CA CYS A 338 13.06 -3.88 26.85
C CYS A 338 14.34 -4.73 26.71
N ARG A 339 15.32 -4.28 25.92
CA ARG A 339 16.58 -5.01 25.76
C ARG A 339 17.34 -5.19 27.07
N GLU A 340 18.11 -6.28 27.17
CA GLU A 340 18.92 -6.57 28.36
C GLU A 340 19.96 -5.50 28.65
N ASP A 341 20.60 -4.96 27.62
CA ASP A 341 21.65 -3.93 27.71
C ASP A 341 21.13 -2.59 28.24
N VAL A 342 19.83 -2.33 28.17
CA VAL A 342 19.21 -1.12 28.75
C VAL A 342 19.11 -1.22 30.28
N GLY A 343 19.17 -2.43 30.85
CA GLY A 343 19.16 -2.64 32.29
C GLY A 343 17.81 -2.37 32.98
N MET A 344 16.70 -2.33 32.23
CA MET A 344 15.37 -2.15 32.83
C MET A 344 14.97 -3.35 33.69
N PRO A 345 14.40 -3.14 34.90
CA PRO A 345 13.87 -4.22 35.72
C PRO A 345 12.67 -4.90 35.02
N GLY A 346 12.47 -6.19 35.29
CA GLY A 346 11.47 -7.02 34.58
C GLY A 346 10.04 -6.46 34.62
N TRP A 347 9.61 -5.87 35.74
CA TRP A 347 8.27 -5.28 35.87
C TRP A 347 8.07 -4.06 34.96
N LEU A 348 9.11 -3.24 34.71
CA LEU A 348 9.04 -2.13 33.75
C LEU A 348 8.95 -2.63 32.31
N LYS A 349 9.59 -3.76 31.99
CA LYS A 349 9.44 -4.41 30.68
C LYS A 349 8.02 -4.92 30.44
N VAL A 350 7.38 -5.47 31.48
CA VAL A 350 5.97 -5.85 31.42
C VAL A 350 5.08 -4.62 31.30
N GLY A 351 5.32 -3.57 32.10
CA GLY A 351 4.57 -2.32 32.07
C GLY A 351 4.60 -1.63 30.70
N THR A 352 5.77 -1.54 30.07
CA THR A 352 5.92 -0.99 28.70
C THR A 352 5.18 -1.82 27.66
N GLY A 353 5.19 -3.15 27.78
CA GLY A 353 4.37 -4.02 26.93
C GLY A 353 2.87 -3.85 27.15
N LEU A 354 2.42 -3.62 28.39
CA LEU A 354 1.01 -3.35 28.69
C LEU A 354 0.58 -2.00 28.13
N VAL A 355 1.42 -0.97 28.22
CA VAL A 355 1.20 0.32 27.54
C VAL A 355 1.02 0.11 26.04
N ALA A 356 1.85 -0.73 25.41
CA ALA A 356 1.71 -1.05 23.99
C ALA A 356 0.33 -1.63 23.65
N VAL A 357 -0.17 -2.56 24.47
CA VAL A 357 -1.50 -3.18 24.31
C VAL A 357 -2.62 -2.16 24.53
N VAL A 358 -2.54 -1.35 25.59
CA VAL A 358 -3.54 -0.31 25.88
C VAL A 358 -3.58 0.73 24.76
N SER A 359 -2.43 1.19 24.27
CA SER A 359 -2.34 2.10 23.11
C SER A 359 -2.94 1.49 21.85
N ALA A 360 -2.77 0.18 21.63
CA ALA A 360 -3.39 -0.51 20.50
C ALA A 360 -4.91 -0.64 20.69
N LEU A 361 -5.40 -0.93 21.90
CA LEU A 361 -6.83 -0.99 22.21
C LEU A 361 -7.51 0.38 22.06
N ALA A 362 -6.81 1.48 22.37
CA ALA A 362 -7.31 2.83 22.17
C ALA A 362 -7.70 3.11 20.70
N SER A 363 -7.11 2.39 19.72
CA SER A 363 -7.49 2.51 18.31
C SER A 363 -8.92 2.06 17.98
N HIS A 364 -9.60 1.38 18.92
CA HIS A 364 -11.02 1.01 18.79
C HIS A 364 -11.98 2.11 19.26
N VAL A 365 -11.50 3.16 19.94
CA VAL A 365 -12.34 4.22 20.48
C VAL A 365 -12.70 5.23 19.38
N GLY A 366 -14.00 5.50 19.21
CA GLY A 366 -14.50 6.55 18.32
C GLY A 366 -14.63 6.13 16.85
N THR A 367 -14.68 4.84 16.58
CA THR A 367 -14.86 4.34 15.21
C THR A 367 -16.34 4.28 14.84
N VAL A 368 -16.69 4.87 13.70
CA VAL A 368 -18.01 4.72 13.09
C VAL A 368 -18.14 3.31 12.52
N ASP A 369 -19.33 2.73 12.60
CA ASP A 369 -19.65 1.46 11.95
C ASP A 369 -19.29 1.50 10.46
N PRO A 370 -18.86 0.37 9.88
CA PRO A 370 -18.53 0.31 8.47
C PRO A 370 -19.74 0.78 7.64
N ALA A 371 -19.50 1.72 6.74
CA ALA A 371 -20.48 2.14 5.75
C ALA A 371 -21.07 0.91 5.01
N PRO A 372 -22.32 0.98 4.52
CA PRO A 372 -22.95 -0.10 3.77
C PRO A 372 -22.02 -0.66 2.67
N SER A 373 -22.14 -1.96 2.41
CA SER A 373 -21.19 -2.68 1.55
C SER A 373 -21.09 -2.03 0.17
N ALA A 374 -19.89 -1.56 -0.19
CA ALA A 374 -19.62 -0.88 -1.47
C ALA A 374 -20.10 -1.68 -2.70
N THR A 375 -20.18 -3.01 -2.59
CA THR A 375 -20.68 -3.90 -3.65
C THR A 375 -22.14 -3.65 -4.01
N VAL A 376 -23.01 -3.41 -3.02
CA VAL A 376 -24.45 -3.17 -3.26
C VAL A 376 -24.64 -1.85 -3.98
N ALA A 377 -24.01 -0.77 -3.49
CA ALA A 377 -24.04 0.54 -4.14
C ALA A 377 -23.54 0.49 -5.60
N ARG A 378 -22.51 -0.32 -5.88
CA ARG A 378 -22.00 -0.49 -7.27
C ARG A 378 -23.00 -1.19 -8.19
N ARG A 379 -23.66 -2.26 -7.73
CA ARG A 379 -24.68 -2.95 -8.55
C ARG A 379 -25.85 -2.03 -8.83
N GLU A 380 -26.30 -1.31 -7.82
CA GLU A 380 -27.37 -0.33 -7.96
C GLU A 380 -26.99 0.79 -8.94
N LEU A 381 -25.79 1.36 -8.83
CA LEU A 381 -25.26 2.34 -9.77
C LEU A 381 -25.27 1.82 -11.22
N VAL A 382 -24.75 0.61 -11.44
CA VAL A 382 -24.70 -0.03 -12.76
C VAL A 382 -26.11 -0.25 -13.32
N GLU A 383 -27.03 -0.74 -12.50
CA GLU A 383 -28.42 -0.97 -12.92
C GLU A 383 -29.14 0.34 -13.26
N GLN A 384 -28.93 1.40 -12.46
CA GLN A 384 -29.49 2.73 -12.72
C GLN A 384 -28.95 3.32 -14.02
N VAL A 385 -27.62 3.27 -14.22
CA VAL A 385 -26.97 3.74 -15.45
C VAL A 385 -27.45 2.93 -16.66
N ALA A 386 -27.49 1.60 -16.57
CA ALA A 386 -27.91 0.74 -17.66
C ALA A 386 -29.37 0.99 -18.06
N ARG A 387 -30.26 1.18 -17.09
CA ARG A 387 -31.67 1.49 -17.32
C ARG A 387 -31.83 2.84 -18.02
N HIS A 388 -31.08 3.86 -17.58
CA HIS A 388 -31.08 5.19 -18.16
C HIS A 388 -30.62 5.19 -19.62
N VAL A 389 -29.46 4.60 -19.91
CA VAL A 389 -28.90 4.66 -21.28
C VAL A 389 -29.67 3.80 -22.27
N ARG A 390 -30.12 2.59 -21.88
CA ARG A 390 -30.86 1.68 -22.79
C ARG A 390 -32.19 2.27 -23.30
N GLY A 391 -32.77 3.22 -22.57
CA GLY A 391 -33.96 3.96 -23.04
C GLY A 391 -33.68 4.91 -24.22
N THR A 392 -32.41 5.18 -24.53
CA THR A 392 -32.01 6.20 -25.52
C THR A 392 -31.73 5.63 -26.91
N HIS A 393 -31.00 4.51 -27.02
CA HIS A 393 -30.58 3.94 -28.30
C HIS A 393 -30.26 2.43 -28.19
N PRO A 394 -30.43 1.62 -29.25
CA PRO A 394 -30.11 0.19 -29.21
C PRO A 394 -28.60 -0.12 -29.14
N CYS A 395 -27.75 0.69 -29.75
CA CYS A 395 -26.30 0.48 -29.80
C CYS A 395 -25.58 1.51 -28.91
N ILE A 396 -25.19 1.10 -27.69
CA ILE A 396 -24.60 1.97 -26.67
C ILE A 396 -23.34 1.34 -26.08
N LYS A 397 -22.36 2.18 -25.75
CA LYS A 397 -21.22 1.81 -24.90
C LYS A 397 -21.00 2.86 -23.81
N VAL A 398 -20.75 2.42 -22.59
CA VAL A 398 -20.44 3.25 -21.43
C VAL A 398 -19.02 2.98 -20.99
N PHE A 399 -18.12 3.91 -21.27
CA PHE A 399 -16.74 3.86 -20.78
C PHE A 399 -16.71 4.23 -19.31
N VAL A 400 -16.27 3.33 -18.45
CA VAL A 400 -16.13 3.59 -17.02
C VAL A 400 -14.67 3.95 -16.74
N ALA A 401 -14.46 5.19 -16.30
CA ALA A 401 -13.12 5.72 -16.14
C ALA A 401 -12.49 5.34 -14.80
N GLY A 402 -11.18 5.18 -14.83
CA GLY A 402 -10.37 5.15 -13.61
C GLY A 402 -10.31 3.78 -12.92
N TYR A 403 -9.47 3.68 -11.89
CA TYR A 403 -9.22 2.42 -11.21
C TYR A 403 -10.42 1.99 -10.36
N ARG A 404 -11.13 2.95 -9.74
CA ARG A 404 -12.39 2.68 -9.04
C ARG A 404 -13.52 2.25 -9.98
N GLY A 405 -13.37 2.51 -11.29
CA GLY A 405 -14.29 2.07 -12.32
C GLY A 405 -14.22 0.57 -12.62
N LEU A 406 -13.09 -0.09 -12.38
CA LEU A 406 -12.95 -1.51 -12.76
C LEU A 406 -13.93 -2.42 -12.01
N PRO A 407 -14.11 -2.31 -10.67
CA PRO A 407 -15.12 -3.11 -9.98
C PRO A 407 -16.56 -2.76 -10.37
N VAL A 408 -16.81 -1.54 -10.90
CA VAL A 408 -18.12 -1.14 -11.42
C VAL A 408 -18.41 -1.87 -12.74
N VAL A 409 -17.42 -1.95 -13.63
CA VAL A 409 -17.53 -2.68 -14.90
C VAL A 409 -17.80 -4.17 -14.65
N GLU A 410 -17.10 -4.78 -13.69
CA GLU A 410 -17.29 -6.19 -13.34
C GLU A 410 -18.66 -6.51 -12.74
N ALA A 411 -19.32 -5.52 -12.15
CA ALA A 411 -20.69 -5.66 -11.66
C ALA A 411 -21.74 -5.50 -12.77
N GLY A 412 -21.35 -5.05 -13.96
CA GLY A 412 -22.24 -4.73 -15.06
C GLY A 412 -22.21 -5.67 -16.24
N ASP A 413 -23.04 -5.33 -17.22
CA ASP A 413 -23.11 -6.02 -18.51
C ASP A 413 -21.83 -5.76 -19.31
N PRO A 414 -21.00 -6.78 -19.60
CA PRO A 414 -19.75 -6.62 -20.35
C PRO A 414 -19.97 -6.16 -21.80
N GLY A 415 -21.20 -6.30 -22.31
CA GLY A 415 -21.60 -5.76 -23.61
C GLY A 415 -21.86 -4.25 -23.58
N LEU A 416 -22.17 -3.68 -22.42
CA LEU A 416 -22.50 -2.26 -22.28
C LEU A 416 -21.35 -1.44 -21.67
N PHE A 417 -20.74 -1.95 -20.60
CA PHE A 417 -19.72 -1.25 -19.84
C PHE A 417 -18.32 -1.63 -20.32
N VAL A 418 -17.51 -0.63 -20.65
CA VAL A 418 -16.14 -0.78 -21.14
C VAL A 418 -15.17 -0.15 -20.13
N PRO A 419 -14.20 -0.88 -19.59
CA PRO A 419 -13.23 -0.31 -18.67
C PRO A 419 -12.30 0.66 -19.41
N SER A 420 -11.90 1.75 -18.76
CA SER A 420 -10.95 2.70 -19.35
C SER A 420 -10.08 3.37 -18.29
N LEU A 421 -8.86 2.87 -18.10
CA LEU A 421 -7.89 3.50 -17.20
C LEU A 421 -7.25 4.76 -17.78
N ASP A 422 -7.07 4.79 -19.11
CA ASP A 422 -6.57 5.96 -19.81
C ASP A 422 -7.52 6.43 -20.91
N PHE A 423 -8.61 7.10 -20.51
CA PHE A 423 -9.66 7.49 -21.44
C PHE A 423 -9.17 8.47 -22.51
N ASN A 424 -9.47 8.15 -23.78
CA ASN A 424 -9.21 8.99 -24.92
C ASN A 424 -10.44 9.03 -25.83
N LEU A 425 -11.10 10.19 -25.89
CA LEU A 425 -12.32 10.41 -26.66
C LEU A 425 -12.20 10.01 -28.14
N ARG A 426 -11.09 10.35 -28.80
CA ARG A 426 -10.87 10.04 -30.22
C ARG A 426 -10.64 8.55 -30.45
N ALA A 427 -9.92 7.89 -29.53
CA ALA A 427 -9.71 6.45 -29.61
C ALA A 427 -11.04 5.68 -29.41
N ALA A 428 -11.85 6.10 -28.43
CA ALA A 428 -13.18 5.55 -28.17
C ALA A 428 -14.08 5.64 -29.41
N GLY A 429 -14.11 6.82 -30.06
CA GLY A 429 -14.93 7.01 -31.26
C GLY A 429 -14.50 6.17 -32.46
N ARG A 430 -13.20 5.95 -32.65
CA ARG A 430 -12.69 5.06 -33.71
C ARG A 430 -12.98 3.59 -33.42
N ALA A 431 -12.97 3.18 -32.16
CA ALA A 431 -13.18 1.79 -31.77
C ALA A 431 -14.64 1.34 -31.88
N TYR A 432 -15.60 2.28 -31.75
CA TYR A 432 -17.03 1.98 -31.75
C TYR A 432 -17.81 2.90 -32.69
N PRO A 433 -17.57 2.83 -34.01
CA PRO A 433 -18.32 3.61 -34.97
C PRO A 433 -19.83 3.28 -34.90
N GLY A 434 -20.67 4.29 -35.07
CA GLY A 434 -22.13 4.15 -35.05
C GLY A 434 -22.77 3.89 -33.68
N HIS A 435 -21.98 3.77 -32.61
CA HIS A 435 -22.51 3.60 -31.25
C HIS A 435 -22.71 4.95 -30.57
N TRP A 436 -23.70 5.02 -29.69
CA TRP A 436 -23.83 6.12 -28.74
C TRP A 436 -22.88 5.86 -27.58
N LEU A 437 -21.92 6.76 -27.41
CA LEU A 437 -20.88 6.59 -26.42
C LEU A 437 -21.14 7.49 -25.22
N TYR A 438 -20.94 6.93 -24.03
CA TYR A 438 -20.99 7.63 -22.76
C TYR A 438 -19.69 7.42 -22.00
N LEU A 439 -19.37 8.37 -21.13
CA LEU A 439 -18.30 8.28 -20.15
C LEU A 439 -18.91 8.37 -18.75
N LEU A 440 -18.73 7.33 -17.95
CA LEU A 440 -19.07 7.32 -16.53
C LEU A 440 -17.81 7.66 -15.73
N ALA A 441 -17.78 8.87 -15.16
CA ALA A 441 -16.67 9.41 -14.39
C ALA A 441 -16.97 9.34 -12.89
N PRO A 442 -16.03 8.86 -12.06
CA PRO A 442 -16.22 8.90 -10.61
C PRO A 442 -16.17 10.34 -10.05
N PRO A 443 -16.46 10.54 -8.75
CA PRO A 443 -16.18 11.80 -8.09
C PRO A 443 -14.65 12.00 -7.92
N PRO A 444 -14.11 13.22 -8.11
CA PRO A 444 -12.67 13.53 -8.03
C PRO A 444 -12.14 13.60 -6.58
N ASN A 445 -12.55 12.68 -5.72
CA ASN A 445 -12.20 12.67 -4.29
C ASN A 445 -11.03 11.72 -4.00
N GLY A 446 -10.12 12.16 -3.12
CA GLY A 446 -8.98 11.36 -2.68
C GLY A 446 -8.06 10.94 -3.84
N ARG A 447 -7.70 9.63 -3.90
CA ARG A 447 -6.88 9.06 -4.99
C ARG A 447 -7.51 9.29 -6.37
N THR A 448 -8.83 9.27 -6.45
CA THR A 448 -9.56 9.37 -7.72
C THR A 448 -9.29 10.69 -8.43
N GLY A 449 -9.22 11.81 -7.69
CA GLY A 449 -8.95 13.14 -8.26
C GLY A 449 -7.59 13.29 -8.93
N THR A 450 -6.70 12.31 -8.76
CA THR A 450 -5.37 12.27 -9.38
C THR A 450 -5.31 11.41 -10.64
N GLU A 451 -6.39 10.69 -10.97
CA GLU A 451 -6.43 9.79 -12.12
C GLU A 451 -6.37 10.55 -13.45
N SER A 452 -6.01 9.86 -14.53
CA SER A 452 -5.72 10.51 -15.81
C SER A 452 -6.86 11.25 -16.45
N LEU A 453 -8.08 10.84 -16.12
CA LEU A 453 -9.26 11.54 -16.53
C LEU A 453 -9.21 13.03 -16.14
N TYR A 454 -8.85 13.36 -14.91
CA TYR A 454 -8.96 14.73 -14.42
C TYR A 454 -7.81 15.62 -14.84
N TRP A 455 -6.61 15.10 -15.07
CA TRP A 455 -5.54 15.94 -15.63
C TRP A 455 -5.61 16.07 -17.15
N LYS A 456 -6.25 15.13 -17.86
CA LYS A 456 -6.57 15.28 -19.30
C LYS A 456 -7.79 16.16 -19.54
N TYR A 457 -8.75 16.14 -18.62
CA TYR A 457 -10.02 16.88 -18.70
C TYR A 457 -10.28 17.63 -17.38
N PRO A 458 -9.50 18.70 -17.07
CA PRO A 458 -9.57 19.39 -15.78
C PRO A 458 -10.92 20.01 -15.46
N ASP A 459 -11.66 20.43 -16.50
CA ASP A 459 -12.97 21.06 -16.33
C ASP A 459 -14.14 20.07 -16.34
N LEU A 460 -13.89 18.76 -16.53
CA LEU A 460 -14.93 17.74 -16.72
C LEU A 460 -16.02 17.81 -15.65
N ILE A 461 -15.63 17.96 -14.39
CA ILE A 461 -16.55 18.02 -13.26
C ILE A 461 -17.21 19.40 -13.12
N ARG A 462 -16.58 20.51 -13.53
CA ARG A 462 -17.18 21.84 -13.33
C ARG A 462 -18.11 22.23 -14.47
N HIS A 463 -17.68 21.98 -15.71
CA HIS A 463 -18.32 22.51 -16.91
C HIS A 463 -18.49 21.46 -18.02
N GLY A 464 -18.09 20.21 -17.78
CA GLY A 464 -17.90 19.23 -18.84
C GLY A 464 -16.55 19.40 -19.54
N ALA A 465 -16.38 18.74 -20.68
CA ALA A 465 -15.17 18.85 -21.50
C ALA A 465 -15.54 18.96 -22.97
N SER A 466 -14.63 19.43 -23.82
CA SER A 466 -14.88 19.49 -25.27
C SER A 466 -15.29 18.11 -25.80
N GLY A 467 -16.48 18.03 -26.40
CA GLY A 467 -17.05 16.79 -26.90
C GLY A 467 -17.70 15.88 -25.85
N MET A 468 -17.87 16.35 -24.61
CA MET A 468 -18.51 15.63 -23.50
C MET A 468 -19.57 16.51 -22.84
N VAL A 469 -20.83 16.11 -22.97
CA VAL A 469 -21.99 16.83 -22.42
C VAL A 469 -22.48 16.09 -21.19
N PHE A 470 -22.62 16.77 -20.06
CA PHE A 470 -23.20 16.18 -18.86
C PHE A 470 -24.63 15.68 -19.14
N ASP A 471 -24.92 14.46 -18.70
CA ASP A 471 -26.22 13.82 -18.88
C ASP A 471 -26.93 13.64 -17.53
N SER A 472 -26.27 12.98 -16.57
CA SER A 472 -26.86 12.64 -15.28
C SER A 472 -25.81 12.35 -14.19
N GLU A 473 -26.25 12.27 -12.93
CA GLU A 473 -25.40 12.01 -11.76
C GLU A 473 -26.08 11.04 -10.77
N TRP A 474 -25.29 10.13 -10.19
CA TRP A 474 -25.71 9.18 -9.14
C TRP A 474 -24.60 9.01 -8.10
N GLU A 475 -24.88 9.35 -6.84
CA GLU A 475 -23.91 9.21 -5.73
C GLU A 475 -22.52 9.84 -6.02
N GLY A 476 -22.49 10.97 -6.73
CA GLY A 476 -21.27 11.66 -7.14
C GLY A 476 -20.59 11.08 -8.40
N TRP A 477 -21.05 9.95 -8.94
CA TRP A 477 -20.66 9.49 -10.27
C TRP A 477 -21.42 10.27 -11.33
N ARG A 478 -20.72 10.75 -12.35
CA ARG A 478 -21.28 11.58 -13.40
C ARG A 478 -21.19 10.91 -14.74
N LEU A 479 -22.30 10.90 -15.46
CA LEU A 479 -22.39 10.37 -16.81
C LEU A 479 -22.34 11.51 -17.82
N TYR A 480 -21.49 11.36 -18.81
CA TYR A 480 -21.31 12.31 -19.89
C TYR A 480 -21.59 11.64 -21.23
N ARG A 481 -22.43 12.26 -22.04
CA ARG A 481 -22.65 11.84 -23.43
C ARG A 481 -21.55 12.40 -24.32
N LEU A 482 -20.98 11.56 -25.18
CA LEU A 482 -19.87 11.95 -26.06
C LEU A 482 -20.42 12.46 -27.41
N SER A 483 -20.50 13.78 -27.57
CA SER A 483 -21.08 14.43 -28.77
C SER A 483 -20.11 14.47 -29.95
N ALA A 484 -18.80 14.56 -29.70
CA ALA A 484 -17.79 14.76 -30.75
C ALA A 484 -17.51 13.52 -31.63
N VAL A 485 -18.15 12.39 -31.34
CA VAL A 485 -17.95 11.12 -32.07
C VAL A 485 -19.07 10.86 -33.09
N GLN A 486 -20.20 11.56 -32.98
CA GLN A 486 -21.41 11.28 -33.78
C GLN A 486 -21.37 11.78 -35.23
N ALA A 487 -20.23 12.26 -35.72
CA ALA A 487 -20.10 12.72 -37.10
C ALA A 487 -19.20 11.79 -37.94
N PRO A 488 -19.74 10.71 -38.53
CA PRO A 488 -19.60 10.57 -39.96
C PRO A 488 -20.62 11.54 -40.58
N GLU A 489 -20.14 12.65 -41.14
CA GLU A 489 -20.87 13.25 -42.26
C GLU A 489 -21.10 12.13 -43.26
N ILE A 490 -22.32 11.64 -43.31
CA ILE A 490 -22.86 11.04 -44.52
C ILE A 490 -22.91 12.24 -45.48
N MET A 491 -21.78 12.54 -46.12
CA MET A 491 -21.78 13.27 -47.38
C MET A 491 -22.62 12.40 -48.30
N LYS A 492 -23.90 12.78 -48.43
CA LYS A 492 -24.74 12.31 -49.51
C LYS A 492 -24.00 12.68 -50.81
N PRO A 493 -23.87 11.74 -51.77
CA PRO A 493 -23.23 12.00 -53.05
C PRO A 493 -23.91 13.14 -53.82
#